data_AF-A0A127SD22-F1
#
_entry.id   AF-A0A127SD22-F1
#
_cell.length_a   1.000
_cell.length_b   1.000
_cell.length_c   1.000
_cell.angle_alpha   90.00
_cell.angle_beta   90.00
_cell.angle_gamma   90.00
#
_symmetry.space_group_name_H-M   'P 1'
#
loop_
_entity.id
_entity.type
_entity.pdbx_description
1 polymer ?
#
loop_
_entity_poly.entity_id
_entity_poly.type
_entity_poly.pdbx_seq_one_letter_code
_entity_poly.pdbx_strand_id
1 'polypeptide(L)'
;MQRDASDTRVNPDLILKAIEKDEAADDARTSRGHLKIFFGYAAGAGKTYAMLQAAHAAERRGVDVVAGYIEPHERPATAHLAQGLENDG
;
A
#
# COMPACT_ATOMS: atom_id res chain seq x y z
N MET A 1 -16.92 -26.59 7.76
CA MET A 1 -15.94 -26.20 8.78
C MET A 1 -16.69 -25.59 9.95
N GLN A 2 -16.74 -26.29 11.08
CA GLN A 2 -17.36 -25.81 12.32
C GLN A 2 -16.48 -24.67 12.85
N ARG A 3 -17.04 -23.47 13.08
CA ARG A 3 -16.29 -22.37 13.71
C ARG A 3 -16.09 -22.70 15.19
N ASP A 4 -14.85 -22.59 15.64
CA ASP A 4 -14.44 -22.71 17.05
C ASP A 4 -15.08 -21.56 17.87
N ALA A 5 -15.59 -21.87 19.06
CA ALA A 5 -16.21 -20.91 19.99
C ALA A 5 -15.22 -19.86 20.55
N SER A 6 -13.92 -19.99 20.27
CA SER A 6 -12.87 -19.02 20.61
C SER A 6 -12.50 -18.07 19.47
N ASP A 7 -13.11 -18.18 18.28
CA ASP A 7 -12.77 -17.36 17.12
C ASP A 7 -13.28 -15.91 17.26
N THR A 8 -12.46 -15.07 17.89
CA THR A 8 -12.72 -13.64 18.17
C THR A 8 -12.40 -12.76 16.95
N ARG A 9 -12.09 -13.35 15.79
CA ARG A 9 -11.72 -12.58 14.60
C ARG A 9 -12.93 -11.81 14.08
N VAL A 10 -12.81 -10.49 14.10
CA VAL A 10 -13.78 -9.59 13.47
C VAL A 10 -13.83 -9.88 11.98
N ASN A 11 -15.03 -9.86 11.40
CA ASN A 11 -15.22 -10.08 9.98
C ASN A 11 -14.42 -9.01 9.18
N PRO A 12 -13.52 -9.40 8.27
CA PRO A 12 -12.69 -8.47 7.51
C PRO A 12 -13.50 -7.46 6.67
N ASP A 13 -14.67 -7.87 6.17
CA ASP A 13 -15.54 -6.98 5.39
C ASP A 13 -16.10 -5.83 6.26
N LEU A 14 -16.28 -6.07 7.56
CA LEU A 14 -16.74 -5.03 8.49
C LEU A 14 -15.64 -4.01 8.80
N ILE A 15 -14.40 -4.48 8.91
CA ILE A 15 -13.22 -3.60 9.07
C ILE A 15 -13.06 -2.74 7.83
N LEU A 16 -13.11 -3.35 6.64
CA LEU A 16 -12.94 -2.63 5.37
C LEU A 16 -14.01 -1.53 5.21
N LYS A 17 -15.28 -1.86 5.45
CA LYS A 17 -16.38 -0.89 5.38
C LYS A 17 -16.26 0.28 6.36
N ALA A 18 -15.63 0.06 7.52
CA ALA A 18 -15.37 1.13 8.48
C ALA A 18 -14.30 2.09 7.94
N ILE A 19 -13.21 1.54 7.39
CA ILE A 19 -12.12 2.32 6.78
C ILE A 19 -12.64 3.16 5.60
N GLU A 20 -13.41 2.56 4.70
CA GLU A 20 -13.99 3.26 3.54
C GLU A 20 -14.86 4.47 3.94
N LYS A 21 -15.58 4.36 5.06
CA LYS A 21 -16.42 5.45 5.59
C LYS A 21 -15.58 6.59 6.18
N ASP A 22 -14.51 6.26 6.88
CA ASP A 22 -13.59 7.24 7.46
C ASP A 22 -12.82 7.99 6.36
N GLU A 23 -12.35 7.29 5.32
CA GLU A 23 -11.67 7.90 4.16
C GLU A 23 -12.54 8.94 3.46
N ALA A 24 -13.80 8.60 3.14
CA ALA A 24 -14.73 9.53 2.49
C ALA A 24 -15.04 10.77 3.37
N ALA A 25 -14.96 10.62 4.69
CA ALA A 25 -15.19 11.71 5.64
C ALA A 25 -13.99 12.66 5.77
N ASP A 26 -12.77 12.16 5.59
CA ASP A 26 -11.50 12.89 5.71
C ASP A 26 -11.17 13.70 4.44
N ASP A 27 -11.40 13.12 3.25
CA ASP A 27 -11.22 13.79 1.94
C ASP A 27 -12.04 15.08 1.83
N ALA A 28 -13.22 15.10 2.45
CA ALA A 28 -14.13 16.23 2.43
C ALA A 28 -13.75 17.35 3.42
N ARG A 29 -12.85 17.09 4.38
CA ARG A 29 -12.64 17.97 5.55
C ARG A 29 -11.22 18.48 5.74
N THR A 30 -10.19 17.88 5.16
CA THR A 30 -8.79 18.26 5.48
C THR A 30 -7.82 18.13 4.30
N SER A 31 -6.78 18.97 4.23
CA SER A 31 -5.66 18.83 3.28
C SER A 31 -4.59 17.82 3.75
N ARG A 32 -4.98 16.79 4.52
CA ARG A 32 -4.02 15.81 5.07
C ARG A 32 -3.53 14.87 3.98
N GLY A 33 -2.27 14.46 4.09
CA GLY A 33 -1.73 13.37 3.27
C GLY A 33 -2.35 12.02 3.64
N HIS A 34 -2.45 11.12 2.67
CA HIS A 34 -2.96 9.77 2.84
C HIS A 34 -1.81 8.75 2.92
N LEU A 35 -1.93 7.78 3.83
CA LEU A 35 -0.99 6.66 3.94
C LEU A 35 -1.60 5.40 3.32
N LYS A 36 -1.03 4.92 2.23
CA LYS A 36 -1.41 3.64 1.61
C LYS A 36 -0.46 2.52 2.05
N ILE A 37 -1.01 1.50 2.71
CA ILE A 37 -0.24 0.34 3.19
C ILE A 37 -0.48 -0.86 2.28
N PHE A 38 0.60 -1.43 1.73
CA PHE A 38 0.56 -2.66 0.94
C PHE A 38 0.78 -3.88 1.85
N PHE A 39 -0.31 -4.50 2.29
CA PHE A 39 -0.26 -5.70 3.14
C PHE A 39 0.11 -6.97 2.36
N GLY A 40 0.72 -7.94 3.06
CA GLY A 40 1.04 -9.25 2.49
C GLY A 40 1.27 -10.27 3.59
N TYR A 41 0.77 -11.49 3.38
CA TYR A 41 0.71 -12.55 4.38
C TYR A 41 2.09 -13.15 4.74
N ALA A 42 3.11 -12.92 3.92
CA ALA A 42 4.46 -13.45 4.12
C ALA A 42 5.55 -12.56 3.50
N ALA A 43 6.81 -12.85 3.85
CA ALA A 43 7.97 -12.40 3.10
C ALA A 43 7.89 -12.99 1.68
N GLY A 44 8.26 -12.21 0.66
CA GLY A 44 8.13 -12.67 -0.73
C GLY A 44 6.80 -12.39 -1.41
N ALA A 45 5.73 -12.09 -0.68
CA ALA A 45 4.38 -11.88 -1.21
C ALA A 45 4.20 -10.69 -2.19
N GLY A 46 5.28 -9.96 -2.55
CA GLY A 46 5.25 -8.95 -3.60
C GLY A 46 4.90 -7.53 -3.17
N LYS A 47 4.84 -7.24 -1.86
CA LYS A 47 4.47 -5.92 -1.31
C LYS A 47 5.22 -4.75 -1.96
N THR A 48 6.56 -4.81 -1.95
CA THR A 48 7.41 -3.76 -2.54
C THR A 48 7.20 -3.62 -4.04
N TYR A 49 7.02 -4.73 -4.77
CA TYR A 49 6.77 -4.70 -6.21
C TYR A 49 5.43 -4.02 -6.53
N ALA A 50 4.37 -4.39 -5.79
CA ALA A 50 3.05 -3.78 -5.94
C ALA A 50 3.06 -2.27 -5.59
N MET A 51 3.81 -1.90 -4.54
CA MET A 51 4.02 -0.51 -4.16
C MET A 51 4.67 0.30 -5.30
N LEU A 52 5.77 -0.20 -5.88
CA LEU A 52 6.45 0.48 -6.98
C LEU A 52 5.58 0.57 -8.24
N GLN A 53 4.83 -0.48 -8.58
CA GLN A 53 3.86 -0.44 -9.69
C GLN A 53 2.79 0.65 -9.50
N ALA A 54 2.33 0.85 -8.26
CA ALA A 54 1.38 1.89 -7.94
C ALA A 54 2.00 3.30 -8.02
N ALA A 55 3.26 3.47 -7.59
CA ALA A 55 4.02 4.71 -7.73
C ALA A 55 4.15 5.11 -9.21
N HIS A 56 4.61 4.18 -10.06
CA HIS A 56 4.67 4.36 -11.52
C HIS A 56 3.29 4.68 -12.14
N ALA A 57 2.21 4.10 -11.62
CA ALA A 57 0.87 4.41 -12.08
C ALA A 57 0.41 5.82 -11.67
N ALA A 58 0.88 6.34 -10.54
CA ALA A 58 0.62 7.69 -10.09
C ALA A 58 1.41 8.72 -10.92
N GLU A 59 2.70 8.48 -11.20
CA GLU A 59 3.50 9.31 -12.12
C GLU A 59 2.84 9.43 -13.50
N ARG A 60 2.37 8.31 -14.07
CA ARG A 60 1.64 8.31 -15.34
C ARG A 60 0.34 9.11 -15.31
N ARG A 61 -0.21 9.39 -14.12
CA ARG A 61 -1.38 10.26 -13.92
C ARG A 61 -0.99 11.71 -13.63
N GLY A 62 0.31 12.04 -13.63
CA GLY A 62 0.83 13.38 -13.37
C GLY A 62 1.02 13.70 -11.88
N VAL A 63 1.04 12.70 -11.00
CA VAL A 63 1.40 12.89 -9.59
C VAL A 63 2.92 12.99 -9.48
N ASP A 64 3.40 13.97 -8.74
CA ASP A 64 4.82 14.08 -8.37
C ASP A 64 5.17 13.01 -7.33
N VAL A 65 6.09 12.12 -7.67
CA VAL A 65 6.41 10.92 -6.89
C VAL A 65 7.89 10.88 -6.60
N VAL A 66 8.21 10.80 -5.31
CA VAL A 66 9.59 10.68 -4.83
C VAL A 66 9.72 9.42 -3.97
N ALA A 67 10.76 8.63 -4.24
CA ALA A 67 11.14 7.49 -3.42
C ALA A 67 12.09 7.95 -2.30
N GLY A 68 11.59 8.00 -1.06
CA GLY A 68 12.43 8.33 0.10
C GLY A 68 13.21 7.14 0.66
N TYR A 69 12.63 5.94 0.68
CA TYR A 69 13.36 4.73 1.08
C TYR A 69 12.78 3.47 0.44
N ILE A 70 13.67 2.63 -0.10
CA ILE A 70 13.34 1.31 -0.64
C ILE A 70 14.33 0.32 -0.06
N GLU A 71 13.83 -0.65 0.71
CA GLU A 71 14.65 -1.72 1.29
C GLU A 71 15.41 -2.49 0.17
N PRO A 72 16.75 -2.58 0.23
CA PRO A 72 17.52 -3.30 -0.76
C PRO A 72 17.25 -4.81 -0.70
N HIS A 73 16.82 -5.39 -1.80
CA HIS A 73 16.61 -6.83 -1.94
C HIS A 73 17.15 -7.33 -3.29
N GLU A 74 17.67 -8.55 -3.33
CA GLU A 74 18.16 -9.21 -4.56
C GLU A 74 17.00 -9.67 -5.45
N ARG A 75 16.25 -8.72 -6.01
CA ARG A 75 15.12 -8.96 -6.91
C ARG A 75 15.23 -8.07 -8.14
N PRO A 76 15.83 -8.56 -9.24
CA PRO A 76 16.13 -7.74 -10.42
C PRO A 76 14.92 -6.98 -10.97
N ALA A 77 13.74 -7.63 -11.04
CA ALA A 77 12.52 -6.99 -11.51
C ALA A 77 12.04 -5.85 -10.58
N THR A 78 12.17 -6.01 -9.26
CA THR A 78 11.82 -4.95 -8.30
C THR A 78 12.85 -3.81 -8.35
N ALA A 79 14.13 -4.13 -8.46
CA ALA A 79 15.20 -3.14 -8.56
C ALA A 79 15.04 -2.25 -9.82
N HIS A 80 14.66 -2.84 -10.95
CA HIS A 80 14.39 -2.09 -12.17
C HIS A 80 13.26 -1.07 -12.01
N LEU A 81 12.18 -1.44 -11.30
CA LEU A 81 11.10 -0.50 -11.00
C LEU A 81 11.55 0.64 -10.07
N ALA A 82 12.42 0.35 -9.10
CA ALA A 82 12.94 1.35 -8.18
C ALA A 82 13.82 2.40 -8.88
N GLN A 83 14.65 1.98 -9.84
CA GLN A 83 15.51 2.87 -10.63
C GLN A 83 14.75 3.88 -11.50
N GLY A 84 13.46 3.62 -11.77
CA GLY A 84 12.62 4.47 -12.60
C GLY A 84 11.93 5.62 -11.86
N LEU A 85 12.16 5.78 -10.55
CA LEU A 85 11.55 6.83 -9.72
C LEU A 85 12.61 7.88 -9.32
N GLU A 86 12.17 9.12 -9.13
CA GLU A 86 12.99 10.17 -8.51
C GLU A 86 13.34 9.79 -7.06
N ASN A 87 14.56 10.12 -6.61
CA ASN A 87 15.02 9.88 -5.24
C ASN A 87 15.35 11.23 -4.58
N ASP A 88 15.09 11.37 -3.28
CA ASP A 88 15.26 12.64 -2.53
C ASP A 88 16.71 12.99 -2.16
N GLY A 89 17.68 12.12 -2.47
CA GLY A 89 19.11 12.35 -2.29
C GLY A 89 19.69 11.80 -1.00
#